data_AF-A0AAX4KIC5-F1
#
_entry.id   AF-A0AAX4KIC5-F1
#
_cell.length_a   1.000
_cell.length_b   1.000
_cell.length_c   1.000
_cell.angle_alpha   90.00
_cell.angle_beta   90.00
_cell.angle_gamma   90.00
#
_symmetry.space_group_name_H-M   'P 1'
#
loop_
_entity.id
_entity.type
_entity.pdbx_description
1 polymer ?
#
loop_
_entity_poly.entity_id
_entity_poly.type
_entity_poly.pdbx_seq_one_letter_code
_entity_poly.pdbx_strand_id
1 'polypeptide(L)'
;MMFSSSRPMGHYSAPQVKMASMNLANVQMNLERQKRLPVNAEAYLDILNRLLEPLAIVQGPMGLRTWLAEVQYFMGLMKQRSFTGRPLTPRERQVLVWYSARWRELRGGPCDMGRPEAQIVLIALGELSRF
;
A
#
# COMPACT_ATOMS: atom_id res chain seq x y z
N MET A 1 19.45 -31.14 8.30
CA MET A 1 18.54 -29.99 8.27
C MET A 1 18.10 -29.79 6.82
N MET A 2 16.85 -30.11 6.49
CA MET A 2 16.30 -29.87 5.15
C MET A 2 15.85 -28.41 5.09
N PHE A 3 16.57 -27.60 4.33
CA PHE A 3 16.09 -26.26 3.95
C PHE A 3 14.94 -26.44 2.98
N SER A 4 13.73 -26.10 3.44
CA SER A 4 12.57 -25.95 2.56
C SER A 4 12.93 -24.99 1.43
N SER A 5 12.91 -25.49 0.20
CA SER A 5 13.15 -24.69 -0.99
C SER A 5 12.11 -23.57 -1.07
N SER A 6 12.58 -22.34 -1.19
CA SER A 6 11.79 -21.21 -1.65
C SER A 6 11.22 -21.60 -3.01
N ARG A 7 9.93 -21.99 -3.06
CA ARG A 7 9.24 -22.26 -4.32
C ARG A 7 9.48 -21.04 -5.24
N PRO A 8 10.04 -21.20 -6.46
CA PRO A 8 10.01 -20.11 -7.41
C PRO A 8 8.53 -19.90 -7.73
N MET A 9 8.02 -18.72 -7.37
CA MET A 9 6.62 -18.40 -7.61
C MET A 9 6.31 -18.47 -9.10
N GLY A 10 5.10 -18.97 -9.39
CA GLY A 10 4.62 -19.25 -10.73
C GLY A 10 4.88 -18.08 -11.68
N HIS A 11 5.47 -18.40 -12.82
CA HIS A 11 5.62 -17.46 -13.93
C HIS A 11 4.25 -16.88 -14.28
N TYR A 12 4.00 -15.60 -13.97
CA TYR A 12 2.81 -14.91 -14.44
C TYR A 12 2.80 -15.00 -15.97
N SER A 13 1.67 -15.42 -16.53
CA SER A 13 1.53 -15.54 -17.97
C SER A 13 1.55 -14.15 -18.63
N ALA A 14 2.00 -14.06 -19.88
CA ALA A 14 2.02 -12.78 -20.61
C ALA A 14 0.65 -12.06 -20.64
N PRO A 15 -0.50 -12.76 -20.76
CA PRO A 15 -1.82 -12.13 -20.63
C PRO A 15 -2.08 -11.53 -19.24
N GLN A 16 -1.67 -12.22 -18.16
CA GLN A 16 -1.82 -11.72 -16.80
C GLN A 16 -0.98 -10.45 -16.57
N VAL A 17 0.28 -10.45 -17.03
CA VAL A 17 1.14 -9.28 -16.94
C VAL A 17 0.55 -8.11 -17.74
N LYS A 18 0.03 -8.36 -18.96
CA LYS A 18 -0.62 -7.32 -19.77
C LYS A 18 -1.83 -6.70 -19.06
N MET A 19 -2.72 -7.52 -18.51
CA MET A 19 -3.88 -7.03 -17.76
C MET A 19 -3.47 -6.26 -16.50
N ALA A 20 -2.48 -6.77 -15.75
CA ALA A 20 -1.95 -6.10 -14.57
C ALA A 20 -1.31 -4.74 -14.92
N SER A 21 -0.60 -4.63 -16.03
CA SER A 21 -0.04 -3.36 -16.51
C SER A 21 -1.12 -2.33 -16.86
N MET A 22 -2.20 -2.75 -17.52
CA MET A 22 -3.34 -1.88 -17.82
C MET A 22 -4.05 -1.42 -16.53
N ASN A 23 -4.25 -2.35 -15.58
CA ASN A 23 -4.84 -2.02 -14.29
C ASN A 23 -3.92 -1.05 -13.50
N LEU A 24 -2.62 -1.32 -13.48
CA LEU A 24 -1.62 -0.48 -12.83
C LEU A 24 -1.68 0.96 -13.35
N ALA A 25 -1.72 1.14 -14.68
CA ALA A 25 -1.83 2.46 -15.29
C ALA A 25 -3.12 3.20 -14.86
N ASN A 26 -4.26 2.50 -14.81
CA ASN A 26 -5.53 3.09 -14.37
C ASN A 26 -5.48 3.50 -12.88
N VAL A 27 -4.97 2.63 -12.01
CA VAL A 27 -4.87 2.91 -10.57
C VAL A 27 -3.87 4.05 -10.31
N GLN A 28 -2.74 4.08 -11.01
CA GLN A 28 -1.77 5.18 -10.93
C GLN A 28 -2.38 6.51 -11.38
N MET A 29 -3.16 6.53 -12.46
CA MET A 29 -3.88 7.74 -12.88
C MET A 29 -4.85 8.22 -11.79
N ASN A 30 -5.58 7.31 -11.15
CA ASN A 30 -6.48 7.67 -10.04
C ASN A 30 -5.71 8.19 -8.83
N LEU A 31 -4.56 7.59 -8.51
CA LEU A 31 -3.68 8.05 -7.45
C LEU A 31 -3.19 9.48 -7.73
N GLU A 32 -2.69 9.76 -8.93
CA GLU A 32 -2.22 11.09 -9.31
C GLU A 32 -3.33 12.15 -9.30
N ARG A 33 -4.56 11.76 -9.64
CA ARG A 33 -5.74 12.64 -9.46
C ARG A 33 -6.00 12.91 -7.98
N GLN A 34 -5.97 11.86 -7.15
CA GLN A 34 -6.20 11.98 -5.71
C GLN A 34 -5.13 12.84 -5.01
N LYS A 35 -3.88 12.79 -5.47
CA LYS A 35 -2.77 13.64 -4.95
C LYS A 35 -3.01 15.14 -5.15
N ARG A 36 -3.88 15.54 -6.09
CA ARG A 36 -4.21 16.94 -6.37
C ARG A 36 -5.42 17.46 -5.59
N LEU A 37 -6.15 16.56 -4.93
CA LEU A 37 -7.33 16.89 -4.15
C LEU A 37 -6.99 16.96 -2.65
N PRO A 38 -7.81 17.62 -1.82
CA PRO A 38 -7.69 17.52 -0.38
C PRO A 38 -7.68 16.06 0.08
N VAL A 39 -6.72 15.70 0.94
CA VAL A 39 -6.52 14.31 1.33
C VAL A 39 -7.73 13.74 2.11
N ASN A 40 -8.27 12.64 1.58
CA ASN A 40 -9.30 11.82 2.20
C ASN A 40 -8.72 10.43 2.48
N ALA A 41 -8.68 10.02 3.74
CA ALA A 41 -7.98 8.79 4.13
C ALA A 41 -8.59 7.53 3.49
N GLU A 42 -9.92 7.41 3.50
CA GLU A 42 -10.61 6.21 3.02
C GLU A 42 -10.41 6.01 1.51
N ALA A 43 -10.60 7.08 0.72
CA ALA A 43 -10.38 7.04 -0.72
C ALA A 43 -8.92 6.75 -1.09
N TYR A 44 -7.97 7.38 -0.38
CA TYR A 44 -6.55 7.18 -0.67
C TYR A 44 -6.09 5.75 -0.33
N LEU A 45 -6.50 5.22 0.84
CA LEU A 45 -6.15 3.86 1.26
C LEU A 45 -6.78 2.80 0.36
N ASP A 46 -7.99 3.01 -0.17
CA ASP A 46 -8.59 2.11 -1.15
C ASP A 46 -7.79 2.08 -2.46
N ILE A 47 -7.30 3.23 -2.94
CA ILE A 47 -6.40 3.29 -4.11
C ILE A 47 -5.10 2.53 -3.81
N LEU A 48 -4.49 2.75 -2.65
CA LEU A 48 -3.26 2.03 -2.25
C LEU A 48 -3.50 0.52 -2.18
N ASN A 49 -4.65 0.08 -1.68
CA ASN A 49 -4.99 -1.34 -1.62
C ASN A 49 -5.09 -1.95 -3.03
N ARG A 50 -5.72 -1.25 -3.97
CA ARG A 50 -5.84 -1.68 -5.37
C ARG A 50 -4.52 -1.62 -6.14
N LEU A 51 -3.57 -0.81 -5.67
CA LEU A 51 -2.26 -0.64 -6.30
C LEU A 51 -1.31 -1.82 -6.02
N LEU A 52 -1.47 -2.49 -4.87
CA LEU A 52 -0.50 -3.45 -4.35
C LEU A 52 -0.27 -4.66 -5.27
N GLU A 53 -1.36 -5.34 -5.67
CA GLU A 53 -1.27 -6.56 -6.48
C GLU A 53 -0.75 -6.27 -7.91
N PRO A 54 -1.26 -5.27 -8.66
CA PRO A 54 -0.71 -4.92 -9.96
C PRO A 54 0.77 -4.57 -9.92
N LEU A 55 1.24 -3.87 -8.88
CA LEU A 55 2.67 -3.60 -8.67
C LEU A 55 3.45 -4.89 -8.45
N ALA A 56 2.94 -5.81 -7.63
CA ALA A 56 3.57 -7.10 -7.37
C ALA A 56 3.77 -7.92 -8.66
N ILE A 57 2.75 -7.93 -9.53
CA ILE A 57 2.76 -8.69 -10.78
C ILE A 57 3.71 -8.06 -11.80
N VAL A 58 3.65 -6.73 -11.97
CA VAL A 58 4.40 -6.02 -13.02
C VAL A 58 5.85 -5.77 -12.65
N GLN A 59 6.13 -5.42 -11.39
CA GLN A 59 7.45 -4.97 -10.93
C GLN A 59 8.13 -5.97 -9.99
N GLY A 60 7.46 -7.07 -9.63
CA GLY A 60 8.01 -8.04 -8.69
C GLY A 60 8.40 -7.38 -7.36
N PRO A 61 9.57 -7.72 -6.78
CA PRO A 61 10.00 -7.19 -5.47
C PRO A 61 10.14 -5.66 -5.42
N MET A 62 10.37 -5.00 -6.56
CA MET A 62 10.42 -3.53 -6.61
C MET A 62 9.04 -2.90 -6.42
N GLY A 63 7.96 -3.62 -6.73
CA GLY A 63 6.59 -3.16 -6.52
C GLY A 63 6.30 -2.82 -5.07
N LEU A 64 6.83 -3.60 -4.12
CA LEU A 64 6.70 -3.31 -2.69
C LEU A 64 7.35 -1.98 -2.31
N ARG A 65 8.54 -1.69 -2.83
CA ARG A 65 9.24 -0.43 -2.56
C ARG A 65 8.45 0.77 -3.06
N THR A 66 7.94 0.68 -4.29
CA THR A 66 7.07 1.71 -4.89
C THR A 66 5.84 1.93 -4.02
N TRP A 67 5.19 0.85 -3.61
CA TRP A 67 3.99 0.92 -2.77
C TRP A 67 4.24 1.53 -1.39
N LEU A 68 5.33 1.15 -0.72
CA LEU A 68 5.70 1.71 0.60
C LEU A 68 5.98 3.21 0.52
N ALA A 69 6.60 3.69 -0.57
CA ALA A 69 6.81 5.12 -0.78
C ALA A 69 5.48 5.89 -0.87
N GLU A 70 4.48 5.33 -1.55
CA GLU A 70 3.15 5.93 -1.66
C GLU A 70 2.40 5.95 -0.32
N VAL A 71 2.53 4.90 0.51
CA VAL A 71 1.99 4.90 1.87
C VAL A 71 2.66 6.01 2.72
N GLN A 72 3.98 6.13 2.66
CA GLN A 72 4.71 7.18 3.39
C GLN A 72 4.31 8.58 2.93
N TYR A 73 4.12 8.77 1.62
CA TYR A 73 3.63 10.03 1.06
C TYR A 73 2.23 10.38 1.61
N PHE A 74 1.31 9.42 1.58
CA PHE A 74 -0.02 9.56 2.18
C PHE A 74 0.05 9.95 3.67
N MET A 75 0.89 9.26 4.45
CA MET A 75 1.10 9.59 5.85
C MET A 75 1.57 11.04 6.05
N GLY A 76 2.46 11.51 5.17
CA GLY A 76 2.91 12.91 5.14
C GLY A 76 1.75 13.89 4.92
N LEU A 77 0.88 13.61 3.95
CA LEU A 77 -0.31 14.44 3.69
C LEU A 77 -1.26 14.47 4.90
N MET A 78 -1.51 13.33 5.54
CA MET A 78 -2.38 13.26 6.72
C MET A 78 -1.81 14.06 7.89
N LYS A 79 -0.50 13.99 8.13
CA LYS A 79 0.18 14.80 9.15
C LYS A 79 0.03 16.29 8.84
N GLN A 80 0.32 16.72 7.62
CA GLN A 80 0.17 18.11 7.19
C GLN A 80 -1.27 18.60 7.41
N ARG A 81 -2.28 17.79 7.05
CA ARG A 81 -3.69 18.10 7.29
C ARG A 81 -4.00 18.28 8.78
N SER A 82 -3.43 17.44 9.64
CA SER A 82 -3.59 17.58 11.09
C SER A 82 -3.01 18.90 11.61
N PHE A 83 -1.83 19.30 11.12
CA PHE A 83 -1.20 20.57 11.50
C PHE A 83 -1.99 21.80 11.04
N THR A 84 -2.81 21.69 9.99
CA THR A 84 -3.71 22.78 9.55
C THR A 84 -5.04 22.81 10.33
N GLY A 85 -5.14 22.07 11.45
CA GLY A 85 -6.30 22.09 12.33
C GLY A 85 -7.46 21.21 11.86
N ARG A 86 -7.22 20.28 10.93
CA ARG A 86 -8.22 19.31 10.44
C ARG A 86 -7.84 17.89 10.88
N PRO A 87 -8.16 17.51 12.14
CA PRO A 87 -7.79 16.22 12.71
C PRO A 87 -8.49 15.05 12.00
N LEU A 88 -8.09 13.83 12.35
CA LEU A 88 -8.74 12.61 11.87
C LEU A 88 -10.14 12.45 12.45
N THR A 89 -11.11 12.20 11.59
CA THR A 89 -12.46 11.77 12.01
C THR A 89 -12.42 10.36 12.60
N PRO A 90 -13.39 9.95 13.44
CA PRO A 90 -13.44 8.59 13.99
C PRO A 90 -13.43 7.50 12.90
N ARG A 91 -14.11 7.74 11.79
CA ARG A 91 -14.12 6.84 10.63
C ARG A 91 -12.73 6.69 10.03
N GLU A 92 -12.01 7.79 9.84
CA GLU A 92 -10.64 7.76 9.29
C GLU A 92 -9.68 7.01 10.20
N ARG A 93 -9.78 7.19 11.52
CA ARG A 93 -8.99 6.44 12.50
C ARG A 93 -9.24 4.94 12.37
N GLN A 94 -10.51 4.53 12.25
CA GLN A 94 -10.89 3.13 12.10
C GLN A 94 -10.30 2.51 10.82
N VAL A 95 -10.41 3.19 9.67
CA VAL A 95 -9.89 2.66 8.40
C VAL A 95 -8.35 2.58 8.40
N LEU A 96 -7.66 3.53 9.02
CA LEU A 96 -6.19 3.49 9.17
C LEU A 96 -5.75 2.25 9.95
N VAL A 97 -6.38 1.99 11.10
CA VAL A 97 -6.09 0.81 11.92
C VAL A 97 -6.40 -0.47 11.14
N TRP A 98 -7.56 -0.52 10.47
CA TRP A 98 -7.97 -1.70 9.72
C TRP A 98 -7.00 -2.02 8.56
N TYR A 99 -6.67 -1.05 7.71
CA TYR A 99 -5.74 -1.25 6.59
C TYR A 99 -4.33 -1.61 7.06
N SER A 100 -3.82 -0.94 8.10
CA SER A 100 -2.50 -1.25 8.66
C SER A 100 -2.43 -2.67 9.21
N ALA A 101 -3.44 -3.15 9.93
CA ALA A 101 -3.52 -4.53 10.39
C ALA A 101 -3.64 -5.52 9.21
N ARG A 102 -4.58 -5.28 8.30
CA ARG A 102 -4.84 -6.15 7.15
C ARG A 102 -3.61 -6.34 6.26
N TRP A 103 -2.89 -5.27 5.93
CA TRP A 103 -1.69 -5.40 5.11
C TRP A 103 -0.55 -6.09 5.87
N ARG A 104 -0.47 -5.92 7.19
CA ARG A 104 0.49 -6.66 8.01
C ARG A 104 0.20 -8.15 8.08
N GLU A 105 -0.95 -8.64 7.64
CA GLU A 105 -1.22 -10.08 7.54
C GLU A 105 -0.75 -10.67 6.21
N LEU A 106 -0.47 -9.83 5.21
CA LEU A 106 0.04 -10.28 3.92
C LEU A 106 1.48 -10.80 4.08
N ARG A 107 1.68 -12.06 3.71
CA ARG A 107 2.96 -12.77 3.86
C ARG A 107 3.35 -13.48 2.58
N GLY A 108 4.65 -13.49 2.33
CA GLY A 108 5.26 -14.17 1.20
C GLY A 108 5.19 -13.39 -0.11
N GLY A 109 6.11 -13.71 -1.02
CA GLY A 109 6.12 -13.16 -2.37
C GLY A 109 6.71 -11.77 -2.55
N PRO A 110 6.46 -11.15 -3.72
CA PRO A 110 7.05 -9.85 -4.07
C PRO A 110 6.56 -8.69 -3.20
N CYS A 111 5.34 -8.81 -2.66
CA CYS A 111 4.73 -7.86 -1.72
C CYS A 111 4.65 -8.41 -0.30
N ASP A 112 5.63 -9.21 0.10
CA ASP A 112 5.71 -9.74 1.46
C ASP A 112 5.84 -8.60 2.48
N MET A 113 4.74 -8.33 3.19
CA MET A 113 4.70 -7.31 4.23
C MET A 113 5.34 -7.80 5.54
N GLY A 114 5.85 -9.03 5.60
CA GLY A 114 6.63 -9.54 6.73
C GLY A 114 8.02 -8.91 6.85
N ARG A 115 8.49 -8.22 5.79
CA ARG A 115 9.79 -7.55 5.81
C ARG A 115 9.83 -6.41 6.84
N PRO A 116 10.97 -6.19 7.52
CA PRO A 116 11.09 -5.16 8.55
C PRO A 116 10.67 -3.76 8.08
N GLU A 117 11.05 -3.37 6.87
CA GLU A 117 10.75 -2.04 6.31
C GLU A 117 9.23 -1.84 6.13
N ALA A 118 8.55 -2.88 5.63
CA ALA A 118 7.10 -2.85 5.48
C ALA A 118 6.41 -2.80 6.85
N GLN A 119 6.86 -3.60 7.82
CA GLN A 119 6.31 -3.58 9.18
C GLN A 119 6.44 -2.20 9.83
N ILE A 120 7.59 -1.53 9.68
CA ILE A 120 7.82 -0.18 10.24
C ILE A 120 6.81 0.82 9.65
N VAL A 121 6.65 0.84 8.33
CA VAL A 121 5.71 1.74 7.65
C VAL A 121 4.27 1.47 8.10
N LEU A 122 3.87 0.19 8.18
CA LEU A 122 2.50 -0.18 8.55
C LEU A 122 2.19 0.08 10.03
N ILE A 123 3.15 -0.13 10.93
CA ILE A 123 3.02 0.27 12.34
C ILE A 123 2.83 1.79 12.41
N ALA A 124 3.68 2.56 11.72
CA ALA A 124 3.59 4.02 11.73
C ALA A 124 2.27 4.53 11.13
N LEU A 125 1.72 3.85 10.12
CA LEU A 125 0.39 4.13 9.58
C LEU A 125 -0.70 3.89 10.63
N GLY A 126 -0.65 2.77 11.37
CA GLY A 126 -1.59 2.48 12.44
C GLY A 126 -1.54 3.50 13.57
N GLU A 127 -0.33 3.94 13.95
CA GLU A 127 -0.12 4.97 14.98
C GLU A 127 -0.67 6.34 14.58
N LEU A 128 -0.80 6.66 13.28
CA LEU A 128 -1.44 7.90 12.86
C LEU A 128 -2.86 8.05 13.41
N SER A 129 -3.58 6.94 13.57
CA SER A 129 -4.96 6.95 14.10
C SER A 129 -5.08 7.50 15.53
N ARG A 130 -3.96 7.69 16.24
CA ARG A 130 -3.92 8.20 17.62
C ARG A 130 -3.80 9.72 17.71
N PHE A 131 -3.47 10.41 16.61
CA PHE A 131 -3.39 11.87 16.52
C PHE A 131 -4.67 12.44 15.92
#